data_AF-A0A7Y5RGA1-F1
#
_entry.id   AF-A0A7Y5RGA1-F1
#
_cell.length_a   1.000
_cell.length_b   1.000
_cell.length_c   1.000
_cell.angle_alpha   90.00
_cell.angle_beta   90.00
_cell.angle_gamma   90.00
#
_symmetry.space_group_name_H-M   'P 1'
#
loop_
_entity.id
_entity.type
_entity.pdbx_description
1 polymer ?
#
loop_
_entity_poly.entity_id
_entity_poly.type
_entity_poly.pdbx_seq_one_letter_code
_entity_poly.pdbx_strand_id
1 'polypeptide(L)' 'MIASLHVPVLFEEVLNFLNVRRGGNYADATLGLAGHTSGIARRLGPHGTLHCFDRDPDAMKL' A
#
# COMPACT_ATOMS: atom_id res chain seq x y z
N MET A 1 1.05 -24.24 -4.43
CA MET A 1 1.92 -23.34 -5.22
C MET A 1 2.15 -22.11 -4.38
N ILE A 2 3.36 -21.92 -3.88
CA ILE A 2 3.72 -20.70 -3.15
C ILE A 2 3.88 -19.65 -4.25
N ALA A 3 2.85 -18.84 -4.49
CA ALA A 3 3.00 -17.68 -5.36
C ALA A 3 4.22 -16.91 -4.84
N SER A 4 5.23 -16.72 -5.69
CA SER A 4 6.45 -15.98 -5.35
C SER A 4 6.05 -14.70 -4.64
N LEU A 5 6.27 -14.64 -3.32
CA LEU A 5 5.79 -13.57 -2.46
C LEU A 5 6.36 -12.27 -3.03
N HIS A 6 5.55 -11.43 -3.67
CA HIS A 6 6.03 -10.15 -4.13
C HIS A 6 6.42 -9.33 -2.89
N VAL A 7 7.72 -9.17 -2.67
CA VAL A 7 8.25 -8.36 -1.58
C VAL A 7 8.41 -6.94 -2.13
N PRO A 8 7.72 -5.94 -1.55
CA PRO A 8 7.83 -4.57 -2.04
C PRO A 8 9.24 -4.04 -1.81
N VAL A 9 9.79 -3.34 -2.80
CA VAL A 9 11.11 -2.73 -2.70
C VAL A 9 11.11 -1.68 -1.59
N LEU A 10 12.11 -1.73 -0.70
CA LEU A 10 12.27 -0.79 0.42
C LEU A 10 11.02 -0.67 1.31
N PHE A 11 10.35 -1.79 1.57
CA PHE A 11 9.07 -1.81 2.27
C PHE A 11 9.12 -1.11 3.64
N GLU A 12 10.08 -1.46 4.49
CA GLU A 12 10.17 -0.89 5.84
C GLU A 12 10.62 0.58 5.80
N GLU A 13 11.55 0.93 4.93
CA GLU A 13 12.02 2.31 4.76
C GLU A 13 10.86 3.21 4.33
N VAL A 14 10.08 2.81 3.32
CA VAL A 14 8.92 3.57 2.87
C VAL A 14 7.93 3.78 4.01
N LEU A 15 7.61 2.74 4.79
CA LEU A 15 6.66 2.86 5.90
C LEU A 15 7.18 3.75 7.03
N ASN A 16 8.48 3.69 7.30
CA ASN A 16 9.14 4.53 8.32
C ASN A 16 9.18 5.99 7.89
N PHE A 17 9.59 6.29 6.64
CA PHE A 17 9.66 7.65 6.13
C PHE A 17 8.28 8.27 5.90
N LEU A 18 7.30 7.49 5.43
CA LEU A 18 5.92 7.95 5.26
C LEU A 18 5.27 8.26 6.61
N ASN A 19 5.77 7.65 7.70
CA ASN A 19 5.33 7.88 9.08
C ASN A 19 3.80 7.86 9.19
N VAL A 20 3.21 6.72 8.77
CA VAL A 20 1.76 6.57 8.64
C VAL A 20 1.06 6.82 9.98
N ARG A 21 0.20 7.82 10.02
CA ARG A 21 -0.58 8.20 11.21
C ARG A 21 -1.95 7.57 11.15
N ARG A 22 -2.38 6.94 12.26
CA ARG A 22 -3.72 6.36 12.39
C ARG A 22 -4.80 7.39 12.07
N GLY A 23 -5.81 7.01 11.29
CA GLY A 23 -6.90 7.90 10.91
C GLY A 23 -6.52 8.99 9.90
N GLY A 24 -5.31 8.97 9.35
CA GLY A 24 -4.86 9.94 8.34
C GLY A 24 -5.46 9.68 6.95
N ASN A 25 -5.09 10.54 6.00
CA ASN A 25 -5.41 10.41 4.59
C ASN A 25 -4.11 10.29 3.78
N TYR A 26 -3.98 9.23 3.00
CA TYR A 26 -2.78 8.90 2.23
C TYR A 26 -3.14 8.55 0.78
N ALA A 27 -2.16 8.63 -0.11
CA ALA A 27 -2.29 8.18 -1.49
C ALA A 27 -1.16 7.20 -1.83
N ASP A 28 -1.51 6.08 -2.44
CA ASP A 28 -0.59 5.21 -3.17
C ASP A 28 -0.82 5.45 -4.66
N ALA A 29 0.11 6.14 -5.31
CA ALA A 29 -0.02 6.54 -6.71
C ALA A 29 0.35 5.41 -7.70
N THR A 30 0.81 4.26 -7.18
CA THR A 30 1.36 3.15 -7.97
C THR A 30 0.99 1.81 -7.32
N LEU A 31 -0.32 1.53 -7.21
CA LEU A 31 -0.89 0.40 -6.46
C LEU A 31 -0.18 -0.92 -6.78
N GLY A 32 0.05 -1.24 -8.07
CA GLY A 32 0.70 -2.46 -8.51
C GLY A 32 0.06 -3.71 -7.88
N LEU A 33 0.86 -4.53 -7.18
CA LEU A 33 0.38 -5.71 -6.45
C LEU A 33 -0.07 -5.42 -5.00
N ALA A 34 -0.36 -4.16 -4.68
CA ALA A 34 -0.84 -3.67 -3.39
C ALA A 34 0.08 -3.94 -2.17
N GLY A 35 1.36 -4.17 -2.40
CA GLY A 35 2.32 -4.53 -1.35
C GLY A 35 2.56 -3.40 -0.34
N HIS A 36 2.98 -2.22 -0.78
CA HIS A 36 3.12 -1.04 0.09
C HIS A 36 1.76 -0.58 0.64
N THR A 37 0.74 -0.48 -0.22
CA THR A 37 -0.66 -0.21 0.16
C THR A 37 -1.11 -1.04 1.37
N SER A 38 -0.86 -2.35 1.36
CA SER A 38 -1.22 -3.24 2.48
C SER A 38 -0.51 -2.88 3.78
N GLY A 39 0.77 -2.50 3.70
CA GLY A 39 1.55 -2.03 4.85
C GLY A 39 1.05 -0.71 5.42
N ILE A 40 0.63 0.22 4.55
CA ILE A 40 0.06 1.52 4.89
C ILE A 40 -1.30 1.31 5.56
N ALA A 41 -2.22 0.57 4.93
CA ALA A 41 -3.57 0.34 5.42
C ALA A 41 -3.58 -0.27 6.84
N ARG A 42 -2.69 -1.24 7.12
CA ARG A 42 -2.54 -1.83 8.46
C ARG A 42 -2.19 -0.80 9.53
N ARG A 43 -1.27 0.13 9.24
CA ARG A 43 -0.86 1.20 10.17
C ARG A 43 -1.90 2.31 10.28
N LEU A 44 -2.59 2.59 9.17
CA LEU A 44 -3.62 3.61 9.06
C LEU A 44 -4.85 3.29 9.94
N GLY A 45 -5.23 2.01 10.00
CA GLY A 45 -6.34 1.54 10.80
C GLY A 45 -7.72 1.91 10.22
N PRO A 46 -8.80 1.52 10.92
CA PRO A 46 -10.16 1.52 10.36
C PRO A 46 -10.77 2.91 10.12
N HIS A 47 -10.15 3.98 10.65
CA HIS A 47 -10.67 5.34 10.53
C HIS A 47 -9.91 6.19 9.50
N GLY A 48 -8.90 5.65 8.84
CA GLY A 48 -8.16 6.42 7.84
C GLY A 48 -8.55 6.05 6.42
N THR A 49 -8.14 6.91 5.50
CA THR A 49 -8.43 6.78 4.07
C THR A 49 -7.14 6.58 3.29
N LEU A 50 -7.12 5.58 2.41
CA LEU A 50 -6.04 5.37 1.47
C LEU A 50 -6.61 5.43 0.06
N HIS A 51 -6.14 6.40 -0.72
CA HIS A 51 -6.51 6.56 -2.12
C HIS A 51 -5.48 5.82 -2.99
N CYS A 52 -5.91 4.78 -3.70
CA CYS A 52 -5.03 3.97 -4.53
C CYS A 52 -5.25 4.28 -6.00
N PHE A 53 -4.16 4.42 -6.74
CA PHE A 53 -4.16 4.68 -8.17
C PHE A 53 -3.22 3.70 -8.87
N ASP A 54 -3.65 3.25 -10.05
CA ASP A 54 -2.77 2.66 -11.03
C ASP A 54 -3.31 2.99 -12.43
N ARG A 55 -2.43 3.00 -13.43
CA ARG A 55 -2.85 3.09 -14.82
C ARG A 55 -3.23 1.73 -15.36
N ASP A 56 -2.63 0.66 -14.83
CA ASP A 56 -2.95 -0.71 -15.22
C ASP A 56 -4.32 -1.10 -14.65
N PRO A 57 -5.33 -1.37 -15.49
CA PRO A 57 -6.63 -1.82 -15.01
C PRO A 57 -6.56 -3.18 -14.29
N ASP A 58 -5.53 -4.00 -14.52
CA ASP A 58 -5.38 -5.28 -13.83
C ASP A 58 -4.97 -5.10 -12.36
N ALA A 59 -4.23 -4.05 -12.02
CA ALA A 59 -3.89 -3.71 -10.63
C ALA A 59 -5.15 -3.38 -9.79
N MET A 60 -6.22 -2.90 -10.43
CA MET A 60 -7.49 -2.56 -9.78
C MET A 60 -8.45 -3.76 -9.63
N LYS A 61 -8.08 -4.95 -10.12
CA LYS A 61 -8.89 -6.19 -10.06
C LYS A 61 -8.45 -7.13 -8.94
N LEU A 62 -7.38 -6.79 -8.22
CA LEU A 62 -6.82 -7.54 -7.09
C LEU A 62 -7.64 -7.33 -5.82
#